data_AF-A0A959CBT7-F1
#
_entry.id   AF-A0A959CBT7-F1
#
_cell.length_a   1.000
_cell.length_b   1.000
_cell.length_c   1.000
_cell.angle_alpha   90.00
_cell.angle_beta   90.00
_cell.angle_gamma   90.00
#
_symmetry.space_group_name_H-M   'P 1'
#
loop_
_entity.id
_entity.type
_entity.pdbx_description
1 polymer ?
#
loop_
_entity_poly.entity_id
_entity_poly.type
_entity_poly.pdbx_seq_one_letter_code
_entity_poly.pdbx_strand_id
1 'polypeptide(L)'
;RGSAVAGLPIPDDADVFFSDLPERERLRILFGEPHDYAGRLKRRKVIVDMLYREGYETVPATMGPPYRGIEVDPDPAALVRDEEGRVWRDYRITKPETFSRVFGPLARYKLYESKDRNRNWELDFSRPHYDTWAYVSERYRRVQAEFGFDFMRGDMSHVQMRPEGVPAERDDYYDLLGAVKKNVLHEKPYFGYFAESFLAPPSEMAYGDECDHLEASFADSTLGDLQSEPVGTDKFAREFAQYRHWLDTRSFAPNFTLMTADKDDPRFDRFYLDGNEIRYFIALFLHDMPSYMGLGFECRDPHPIPAPNEHYTKLYVFQMPHGDKGTSGPYQWGRNRSLYEHLVRQKMLACDIWPEIEHEGVKWLLPPDPEGYDKVIAWTQAGEPKYIFIANLDTKNSQSNIVLTQKGNWQAMFSTHREADRRIAGADSIRLDLLPGEGRVLGFLSDAFSME
;
A
#
# COMPACT_ATOMS: atom_id res chain seq x y z
N ARG A 1 15.18 32.26 27.25
CA ARG A 1 14.11 32.23 26.22
C ARG A 1 14.62 33.07 25.07
N GLY A 2 14.63 32.54 23.86
CA GLY A 2 15.23 33.13 22.67
C GLY A 2 15.02 32.20 21.49
N SER A 3 15.26 32.68 20.27
CA SER A 3 15.06 31.90 19.06
C SER A 3 15.90 30.61 19.08
N ALA A 4 15.35 29.54 18.53
CA ALA A 4 16.07 28.28 18.38
C ALA A 4 17.22 28.37 17.36
N VAL A 5 17.21 29.38 16.48
CA VAL A 5 18.36 29.74 15.62
C VAL A 5 19.01 31.01 16.17
N ALA A 6 20.30 30.93 16.48
CA ALA A 6 21.06 32.07 16.99
C ALA A 6 21.02 33.24 16.01
N GLY A 7 20.77 34.45 16.52
CA GLY A 7 20.72 35.68 15.72
C GLY A 7 19.42 35.90 14.93
N LEU A 8 18.49 34.93 14.90
CA LEU A 8 17.17 35.14 14.31
C LEU A 8 16.24 35.80 15.36
N PRO A 9 15.74 37.03 15.13
CA PRO A 9 14.92 37.72 16.11
C PRO A 9 13.56 37.04 16.27
N ILE A 10 13.03 37.07 17.49
CA ILE A 10 11.62 36.77 17.74
C ILE A 10 10.88 38.10 17.64
N PRO A 11 9.80 38.22 16.86
CA PRO A 11 8.95 39.40 16.89
C PRO A 11 8.41 39.66 18.29
N ASP A 12 8.29 40.94 18.66
CA ASP A 12 7.72 41.33 19.96
C ASP A 12 6.19 41.16 20.00
N ASP A 13 5.57 40.96 18.84
CA ASP A 13 4.12 40.83 18.66
C ASP A 13 3.71 39.44 18.15
N ALA A 14 2.66 38.89 18.75
CA ALA A 14 2.18 37.56 18.42
C ALA A 14 1.49 37.51 17.05
N ASP A 15 0.79 38.57 16.64
CA ASP A 15 0.12 38.62 15.34
C ASP A 15 1.18 38.70 14.23
N VAL A 16 2.25 39.48 14.42
CA VAL A 16 3.40 39.47 13.52
C VAL A 16 4.00 38.06 13.43
N PHE A 17 4.14 37.38 14.56
CA PHE A 17 4.68 36.02 14.56
C PHE A 17 3.77 35.03 13.83
N PHE A 18 2.45 35.04 14.03
CA PHE A 18 1.56 34.01 13.47
C PHE A 18 0.93 34.35 12.11
N SER A 19 0.82 35.63 11.77
CA SER A 19 0.15 36.10 10.56
C SER A 19 1.14 36.59 9.50
N ASP A 20 2.15 37.35 9.92
CA ASP A 20 3.03 38.05 8.96
C ASP A 20 4.31 37.28 8.63
N LEU A 21 4.84 36.51 9.58
CA LEU A 21 6.04 35.72 9.34
C LEU A 21 5.75 34.46 8.51
N PRO A 22 6.56 34.19 7.46
CA PRO A 22 6.48 32.94 6.71
C PRO A 22 6.69 31.73 7.63
N GLU A 23 5.92 30.66 7.41
CA GLU A 23 6.01 29.46 8.26
C GLU A 23 7.43 28.90 8.38
N ARG A 24 8.21 28.95 7.29
CA ARG A 24 9.62 28.51 7.31
C ARG A 24 10.43 29.24 8.39
N GLU A 25 10.21 30.53 8.56
CA GLU A 25 10.89 31.33 9.59
C GLU A 25 10.31 31.03 10.98
N ARG A 26 8.99 30.92 11.11
CA ARG A 26 8.33 30.51 12.37
C ARG A 26 8.87 29.19 12.89
N LEU A 27 8.99 28.19 12.01
CA LEU A 27 9.51 26.87 12.35
C LEU A 27 11.01 26.90 12.70
N ARG A 28 11.79 27.82 12.14
CA ARG A 28 13.19 28.03 12.53
C ARG A 28 13.29 28.70 13.89
N ILE A 29 12.47 29.72 14.15
CA ILE A 29 12.40 30.38 15.46
C ILE A 29 12.01 29.39 16.56
N LEU A 30 10.98 28.56 16.32
CA LEU A 30 10.47 27.61 17.32
C LEU A 30 11.35 26.37 17.49
N PHE A 31 11.80 25.79 16.37
CA PHE A 31 12.36 24.44 16.38
C PHE A 31 13.80 24.37 15.87
N GLY A 32 14.38 25.43 15.34
CA GLY A 32 15.77 25.44 14.84
C GLY A 32 15.87 24.99 13.38
N GLU A 33 17.09 24.72 12.91
CA GLU A 33 17.32 24.39 11.50
C GLU A 33 16.72 23.03 11.09
N PRO A 34 16.20 22.87 9.86
CA PRO A 34 15.57 21.63 9.41
C PRO A 34 16.45 20.38 9.51
N HIS A 35 17.78 20.51 9.33
CA HIS A 35 18.73 19.40 9.38
C HIS A 35 19.06 18.94 10.82
N ASP A 36 18.74 19.75 11.84
CA ASP A 36 18.93 19.40 13.25
C ASP A 36 17.71 18.64 13.80
N TYR A 37 17.52 17.40 13.34
CA TYR A 37 16.37 16.58 13.73
C TYR A 37 16.28 16.41 15.26
N ALA A 38 17.39 16.03 15.90
CA ALA A 38 17.45 15.77 17.34
C ALA A 38 17.15 17.03 18.16
N GLY A 39 17.70 18.20 17.79
CA GLY A 39 17.41 19.45 18.46
C GLY A 39 15.98 19.94 18.21
N ARG A 40 15.43 19.77 17.01
CA ARG A 40 14.01 20.03 16.71
C ARG A 40 13.10 19.18 17.60
N LEU A 41 13.36 17.87 17.71
CA LEU A 41 12.60 16.96 18.56
C LEU A 41 12.69 17.36 20.03
N LYS A 42 13.89 17.67 20.54
CA LYS A 42 14.10 18.15 21.91
C LYS A 42 13.26 19.40 22.19
N ARG A 43 13.23 20.37 21.27
CA ARG A 43 12.43 21.60 21.42
C ARG A 43 10.92 21.32 21.37
N ARG A 44 10.46 20.40 20.52
CA ARG A 44 9.06 19.93 20.55
C ARG A 44 8.69 19.32 21.89
N LYS A 45 9.55 18.45 22.43
CA LYS A 45 9.36 17.84 23.77
C LYS A 45 9.26 18.89 24.88
N VAL A 46 10.01 19.99 24.80
CA VAL A 46 9.89 21.12 25.74
C VAL A 46 8.51 21.78 25.66
N ILE A 47 7.95 21.97 24.46
CA ILE A 47 6.59 22.52 24.32
C ILE A 47 5.55 21.56 24.90
N VAL A 48 5.68 20.25 24.63
CA VAL A 48 4.80 19.22 25.21
C VAL A 48 4.88 19.25 26.74
N ASP A 49 6.08 19.37 27.31
CA ASP A 49 6.29 19.55 28.75
C ASP A 49 5.58 20.78 29.31
N MET A 50 5.64 21.91 28.60
CA MET A 50 4.96 23.12 29.00
C MET A 50 3.45 22.93 29.01
N LEU A 51 2.89 22.37 27.93
CA LEU A 51 1.45 22.09 27.83
C LEU A 51 0.99 21.14 28.95
N TYR A 52 1.74 20.07 29.20
CA TYR A 52 1.46 19.12 30.25
C TYR A 52 1.42 19.77 31.64
N ARG A 53 2.39 20.64 31.96
CA ARG A 53 2.44 21.34 33.26
C ARG A 53 1.30 22.34 33.46
N GLU A 54 0.77 22.88 32.37
CA GLU A 54 -0.43 23.74 32.38
C GLU A 54 -1.74 22.92 32.43
N GLY A 55 -1.65 21.58 32.48
CA GLY A 55 -2.80 20.69 32.54
C GLY A 55 -3.46 20.42 31.18
N TYR A 56 -2.79 20.75 30.07
CA TYR A 56 -3.27 20.42 28.74
C TYR A 56 -2.82 19.02 28.31
N GLU A 57 -3.77 18.28 27.74
CA GLU A 57 -3.53 16.97 27.16
C GLU A 57 -4.17 16.90 25.76
N THR A 58 -3.47 16.24 24.85
CA THR A 58 -4.04 15.95 23.52
C THR A 58 -5.06 14.84 23.65
N VAL A 59 -6.34 15.19 23.59
CA VAL A 59 -7.43 14.20 23.55
C VAL A 59 -7.47 13.56 22.15
N PRO A 60 -7.34 12.23 22.05
CA PRO A 60 -7.38 11.55 20.76
C PRO A 60 -8.81 11.49 20.21
N ALA A 61 -8.97 10.92 19.01
CA ALA A 61 -10.24 10.84 18.31
C ALA A 61 -10.51 9.41 17.83
N THR A 62 -11.78 9.06 17.69
CA THR A 62 -12.22 7.78 17.12
C THR A 62 -12.36 7.85 15.61
N MET A 63 -12.28 6.70 14.93
CA MET A 63 -12.50 6.60 13.48
C MET A 63 -13.96 6.83 13.05
N GLY A 64 -14.92 6.50 13.92
CA GLY A 64 -16.35 6.68 13.68
C GLY A 64 -17.01 7.62 14.69
N PRO A 65 -18.23 8.09 14.39
CA PRO A 65 -19.02 8.88 15.32
C PRO A 65 -19.35 8.10 16.61
N PRO A 66 -19.51 8.79 17.75
CA PRO A 66 -19.05 10.17 17.95
C PRO A 66 -17.52 10.23 17.84
N TYR A 67 -16.95 11.12 17.01
CA TYR A 67 -15.51 11.13 16.66
C TYR A 67 -14.58 11.44 17.83
N ARG A 68 -15.15 11.77 18.99
CA ARG A 68 -14.50 11.88 20.29
C ARG A 68 -15.39 11.25 21.37
N GLY A 69 -15.89 10.05 21.08
CA GLY A 69 -16.68 9.21 21.96
C GLY A 69 -15.90 8.57 23.10
N ILE A 70 -14.88 9.24 23.60
CA ILE A 70 -13.98 8.73 24.62
C ILE A 70 -14.08 9.58 25.87
N GLU A 71 -13.86 8.95 27.01
CA GLU A 71 -13.69 9.63 28.28
C GLU A 71 -12.42 9.17 28.95
N VAL A 72 -11.88 10.03 29.81
CA VAL A 72 -10.77 9.69 30.69
C VAL A 72 -11.19 8.50 31.53
N ASP A 73 -10.40 7.43 31.51
CA ASP A 73 -10.74 6.23 32.28
C ASP A 73 -10.66 6.56 33.78
N PRO A 74 -11.75 6.41 34.56
CA PRO A 74 -11.74 6.72 35.98
C PRO A 74 -10.88 5.74 36.80
N ASP A 75 -10.54 4.56 36.28
CA ASP A 75 -9.73 3.56 36.98
C ASP A 75 -8.36 4.16 37.38
N PRO A 76 -7.99 4.14 38.67
CA PRO A 76 -6.65 4.55 39.11
C PRO A 76 -5.51 3.76 38.44
N ALA A 77 -5.75 2.53 37.98
CA ALA A 77 -4.76 1.71 37.28
C ALA A 77 -4.53 2.15 35.83
N ALA A 78 -5.41 2.97 35.25
CA ALA A 78 -5.30 3.52 33.90
C ALA A 78 -4.27 4.66 33.77
N LEU A 79 -3.34 4.78 34.73
CA LEU A 79 -2.28 5.78 34.70
C LEU A 79 -1.02 5.19 34.07
N VAL A 80 -0.59 5.76 32.96
CA VAL A 80 0.59 5.33 32.21
C VAL A 80 1.68 6.40 32.32
N ARG A 81 2.93 5.98 32.53
CA ARG A 81 4.07 6.89 32.55
C ARG A 81 4.83 6.79 31.23
N ASP A 82 5.02 7.92 30.56
CA ASP A 82 5.83 7.96 29.33
C ASP A 82 7.34 7.95 29.63
N GLU A 83 8.16 7.86 28.57
CA GLU A 83 9.63 7.83 28.65
C GLU A 83 10.24 9.11 29.27
N GLU A 84 9.51 10.22 29.26
CA GLU A 84 9.93 11.50 29.85
C GLU A 84 9.42 11.66 31.30
N GLY A 85 8.76 10.62 31.83
CA GLY A 85 8.25 10.58 33.19
C GLY A 85 6.94 11.30 33.40
N ARG A 86 6.25 11.76 32.34
CA ARG A 86 4.90 12.34 32.44
C ARG A 86 3.90 11.24 32.73
N VAL A 87 2.92 11.54 33.57
CA VAL A 87 1.82 10.63 33.88
C VAL A 87 0.62 11.03 33.05
N TRP A 88 0.22 10.14 32.15
CA TRP A 88 -0.96 10.22 31.31
C TRP A 88 -2.03 9.29 31.84
N ARG A 89 -3.29 9.53 31.47
CA ARG A 89 -4.39 8.64 31.81
C ARG A 89 -4.96 8.07 30.52
N ASP A 90 -5.18 6.76 30.49
CA ASP A 90 -5.81 6.12 29.35
C ASP A 90 -7.25 6.58 29.21
N TYR A 91 -7.76 6.41 27.99
CA TYR A 91 -9.13 6.72 27.63
C TYR A 91 -9.89 5.44 27.38
N ARG A 92 -11.18 5.43 27.75
CA ARG A 92 -12.10 4.37 27.37
C ARG A 92 -13.17 4.89 26.43
N ILE A 93 -13.63 4.03 25.53
CA ILE A 93 -14.69 4.36 24.59
C ILE A 93 -16.03 4.31 25.33
N THR A 94 -16.75 5.42 25.32
CA THR A 94 -18.04 5.58 26.03
C THR A 94 -19.16 4.79 25.38
N LYS A 95 -19.10 4.61 24.06
CA LYS A 95 -20.10 3.90 23.24
C LYS A 95 -19.36 3.08 22.17
N PRO A 96 -18.80 1.92 22.53
CA PRO A 96 -18.08 1.12 21.57
C PRO A 96 -19.03 0.53 20.52
N GLU A 97 -18.69 0.77 19.26
CA GLU A 97 -19.27 0.21 18.04
C GLU A 97 -18.19 -0.54 17.25
N THR A 98 -18.57 -1.19 16.15
CA THR A 98 -17.66 -1.98 15.29
C THR A 98 -16.37 -1.23 14.91
N PHE A 99 -16.46 0.08 14.64
CA PHE A 99 -15.34 0.92 14.24
C PHE A 99 -14.81 1.84 15.34
N SER A 100 -15.13 1.55 16.60
CA SER A 100 -14.60 2.29 17.74
C SER A 100 -13.13 1.98 17.96
N ARG A 101 -12.28 2.62 17.14
CA ARG A 101 -10.82 2.60 17.21
C ARG A 101 -10.32 4.02 17.41
N VAL A 102 -9.34 4.19 18.29
CA VAL A 102 -8.73 5.49 18.59
C VAL A 102 -7.46 5.65 17.77
N PHE A 103 -7.34 6.75 17.03
CA PHE A 103 -6.14 7.10 16.29
C PHE A 103 -5.54 8.40 16.84
N GLY A 104 -4.24 8.56 16.59
CA GLY A 104 -3.47 9.71 17.04
C GLY A 104 -4.01 11.07 16.56
N PRO A 105 -3.53 12.18 17.15
CA PRO A 105 -4.15 13.50 17.06
C PRO A 105 -4.15 14.17 15.67
N LEU A 106 -3.53 13.58 14.64
CA LEU A 106 -3.57 14.06 13.25
C LEU A 106 -4.81 13.57 12.46
N ALA A 107 -5.81 13.03 13.15
CA ALA A 107 -6.95 12.40 12.50
C ALA A 107 -7.85 13.38 11.73
N ARG A 108 -8.46 12.87 10.66
CA ARG A 108 -9.30 13.56 9.67
C ARG A 108 -10.51 14.31 10.28
N TYR A 109 -10.82 14.13 11.56
CA TYR A 109 -11.90 14.84 12.26
C TYR A 109 -11.74 16.37 12.33
N LYS A 110 -10.53 16.90 12.10
CA LYS A 110 -10.27 18.34 11.99
C LYS A 110 -10.58 18.93 10.61
N LEU A 111 -11.06 18.12 9.67
CA LEU A 111 -11.39 18.56 8.32
C LEU A 111 -12.74 19.27 8.21
N TYR A 112 -13.60 19.15 9.22
CA TYR A 112 -14.94 19.75 9.23
C TYR A 112 -15.26 20.38 10.57
N GLU A 113 -16.14 21.38 10.55
CA GLU A 113 -16.69 21.95 11.76
C GLU A 113 -17.54 20.94 12.53
N SER A 114 -17.77 21.20 13.82
CA SER A 114 -18.65 20.36 14.64
C SER A 114 -20.11 20.82 14.56
N LYS A 115 -21.03 19.86 14.56
CA LYS A 115 -22.47 20.13 14.75
C LYS A 115 -22.77 20.62 16.15
N ASP A 116 -23.80 21.45 16.30
CA ASP A 116 -24.37 21.86 17.60
C ASP A 116 -23.32 22.31 18.64
N ARG A 117 -22.31 23.09 18.20
CA ARG A 117 -21.19 23.52 19.05
C ARG A 117 -20.50 22.35 19.74
N ASN A 118 -20.34 21.24 19.01
CA ASN A 118 -19.63 20.06 19.41
C ASN A 118 -20.23 19.31 20.63
N ARG A 119 -21.53 19.49 20.90
CA ARG A 119 -22.21 18.87 22.05
C ARG A 119 -22.15 17.33 22.03
N ASN A 120 -22.24 16.75 20.83
CA ASN A 120 -22.29 15.30 20.62
C ASN A 120 -21.05 14.73 19.94
N TRP A 121 -20.00 15.54 19.73
CA TRP A 121 -18.79 15.14 18.99
C TRP A 121 -19.05 14.62 17.58
N GLU A 122 -20.04 15.22 16.91
CA GLU A 122 -20.38 14.96 15.52
C GLU A 122 -19.82 16.05 14.61
N LEU A 123 -19.47 15.66 13.39
CA LEU A 123 -18.95 16.55 12.37
C LEU A 123 -20.06 17.00 11.43
N ASP A 124 -19.97 18.25 10.99
CA ASP A 124 -20.82 18.84 9.98
C ASP A 124 -20.12 18.77 8.62
N PHE A 125 -20.38 17.69 7.89
CA PHE A 125 -19.78 17.46 6.56
C PHE A 125 -20.16 18.52 5.52
N SER A 126 -21.16 19.37 5.78
CA SER A 126 -21.51 20.50 4.92
C SER A 126 -20.64 21.74 5.18
N ARG A 127 -19.82 21.73 6.24
CA ARG A 127 -18.99 22.85 6.69
C ARG A 127 -17.52 22.42 6.83
N PRO A 128 -16.81 22.24 5.71
CA PRO A 128 -15.39 21.89 5.74
C PRO A 128 -14.56 23.06 6.30
N HIS A 129 -13.47 22.73 7.00
CA HIS A 129 -12.46 23.69 7.44
C HIS A 129 -11.57 24.09 6.25
N TYR A 130 -12.06 24.98 5.39
CA TYR A 130 -11.44 25.37 4.12
C TYR A 130 -9.92 25.63 4.22
N ASP A 131 -9.46 26.36 5.24
CA ASP A 131 -8.04 26.65 5.44
C ASP A 131 -7.19 25.39 5.68
N THR A 132 -7.74 24.41 6.39
CA THR A 132 -7.05 23.13 6.65
C THR A 132 -6.87 22.34 5.36
N TRP A 133 -7.93 22.23 4.56
CA TRP A 133 -7.89 21.56 3.26
C TRP A 133 -6.89 22.24 2.32
N ALA A 134 -6.99 23.58 2.20
CA ALA A 134 -6.09 24.36 1.36
C ALA A 134 -4.63 24.22 1.78
N TYR A 135 -4.37 24.27 3.10
CA TYR A 135 -3.04 24.09 3.65
C TYR A 135 -2.44 22.72 3.29
N VAL A 136 -3.18 21.63 3.50
CA VAL A 136 -2.67 20.27 3.22
C VAL A 136 -2.42 20.09 1.72
N SER A 137 -3.37 20.45 0.86
CA SER A 137 -3.22 20.33 -0.59
C SER A 137 -2.02 21.13 -1.11
N GLU A 138 -1.86 22.38 -0.69
CA GLU A 138 -0.72 23.22 -1.07
C GLU A 138 0.61 22.66 -0.58
N ARG A 139 0.65 22.07 0.63
CA ARG A 139 1.87 21.45 1.17
C ARG A 139 2.32 20.26 0.33
N TYR A 140 1.41 19.37 -0.04
CA TYR A 140 1.72 18.24 -0.90
C TYR A 140 2.11 18.70 -2.32
N ARG A 141 1.43 19.70 -2.87
CA ARG A 141 1.79 20.29 -4.18
C ARG A 141 3.21 20.86 -4.17
N ARG A 142 3.63 21.55 -3.10
CA ARG A 142 5.02 22.04 -2.96
C ARG A 142 6.04 20.91 -2.89
N VAL A 143 5.75 19.86 -2.11
CA VAL A 143 6.64 18.68 -2.04
C VAL A 143 6.76 18.03 -3.42
N GLN A 144 5.65 17.90 -4.14
CA GLN A 144 5.67 17.40 -5.51
C GLN A 144 6.54 18.28 -6.43
N ALA A 145 6.37 19.60 -6.38
CA ALA A 145 7.14 20.52 -7.20
C ALA A 145 8.65 20.55 -6.85
N GLU A 146 9.00 20.37 -5.57
CA GLU A 146 10.39 20.37 -5.08
C GLU A 146 11.12 19.07 -5.44
N PHE A 147 10.47 17.91 -5.29
CA PHE A 147 11.13 16.61 -5.43
C PHE A 147 10.77 15.85 -6.71
N GLY A 148 9.73 16.29 -7.44
CA GLY A 148 9.34 15.72 -8.72
C GLY A 148 8.73 14.31 -8.64
N PHE A 149 8.10 13.93 -7.51
CA PHE A 149 7.41 12.64 -7.43
C PHE A 149 6.22 12.59 -8.39
N ASP A 150 6.06 11.45 -9.07
CA ASP A 150 4.97 11.23 -10.04
C ASP A 150 3.73 10.58 -9.42
N PHE A 151 3.81 10.13 -8.17
CA PHE A 151 2.68 9.57 -7.45
C PHE A 151 2.83 9.75 -5.93
N MET A 152 1.74 9.53 -5.19
CA MET A 152 1.74 9.38 -3.74
C MET A 152 1.15 8.03 -3.31
N ARG A 153 1.69 7.48 -2.22
CA ARG A 153 1.03 6.43 -1.42
C ARG A 153 0.19 7.13 -0.34
N GLY A 154 -1.12 6.92 -0.38
CA GLY A 154 -2.03 7.44 0.64
C GLY A 154 -2.18 6.45 1.78
N ASP A 155 -1.61 6.78 2.93
CA ASP A 155 -1.75 6.02 4.16
C ASP A 155 -3.22 6.02 4.64
N MET A 156 -3.67 4.87 5.16
CA MET A 156 -5.03 4.69 5.68
C MET A 156 -6.12 5.19 4.71
N SER A 157 -6.00 4.82 3.43
CA SER A 157 -6.93 5.30 2.40
C SER A 157 -8.37 4.83 2.64
N HIS A 158 -8.55 3.66 3.27
CA HIS A 158 -9.87 3.10 3.65
C HIS A 158 -10.68 3.96 4.65
N VAL A 159 -10.12 5.02 5.24
CA VAL A 159 -10.82 5.79 6.28
C VAL A 159 -11.94 6.65 5.68
N GLN A 160 -13.14 6.09 5.70
CA GLN A 160 -14.39 6.78 5.34
C GLN A 160 -14.97 7.47 6.56
N MET A 161 -14.99 8.81 6.54
CA MET A 161 -15.51 9.57 7.68
C MET A 161 -17.04 9.53 7.74
N ARG A 162 -17.74 9.57 6.61
CA ARG A 162 -19.21 9.66 6.58
C ARG A 162 -19.82 8.30 6.91
N PRO A 163 -20.66 8.16 7.97
CA PRO A 163 -21.24 6.88 8.37
C PRO A 163 -22.11 6.23 7.28
N GLU A 164 -22.68 7.06 6.40
CA GLU A 164 -23.50 6.64 5.27
C GLU A 164 -22.67 6.18 4.06
N GLY A 165 -21.32 6.24 4.14
CA GLY A 165 -20.41 5.89 3.05
C GLY A 165 -20.21 7.04 2.05
N VAL A 166 -20.02 6.69 0.78
CA VAL A 166 -19.86 7.65 -0.33
C VAL A 166 -21.17 8.44 -0.52
N PRO A 167 -21.15 9.79 -0.51
CA PRO A 167 -22.34 10.58 -0.73
C PRO A 167 -22.80 10.46 -2.19
N ALA A 168 -24.12 10.54 -2.40
CA ALA A 168 -24.71 10.51 -3.75
C ALA A 168 -24.17 11.63 -4.67
N GLU A 169 -23.92 12.81 -4.09
CA GLU A 169 -23.23 13.91 -4.75
C GLU A 169 -21.93 14.22 -4.00
N ARG A 170 -20.80 14.11 -4.70
CA ARG A 170 -19.47 14.32 -4.14
C ARG A 170 -18.99 15.75 -4.37
N ASP A 171 -18.56 16.41 -3.31
CA ASP A 171 -17.90 17.72 -3.34
C ASP A 171 -16.35 17.61 -3.35
N ASP A 172 -15.67 18.75 -3.42
CA ASP A 172 -14.19 18.82 -3.36
C ASP A 172 -13.61 18.47 -1.99
N TYR A 173 -14.46 18.32 -0.98
CA TYR A 173 -14.10 18.08 0.41
C TYR A 173 -14.58 16.72 0.88
N TYR A 174 -14.76 15.75 -0.01
CA TYR A 174 -15.18 14.40 0.36
C TYR A 174 -14.04 13.59 0.98
N ASP A 175 -12.87 13.55 0.31
CA ASP A 175 -11.69 12.83 0.76
C ASP A 175 -10.42 13.70 0.61
N LEU A 176 -9.59 13.71 1.64
CA LEU A 176 -8.39 14.56 1.73
C LEU A 176 -7.33 14.16 0.70
N LEU A 177 -7.12 12.86 0.48
CA LEU A 177 -6.11 12.36 -0.44
C LEU A 177 -6.58 12.62 -1.88
N GLY A 178 -7.86 12.42 -2.18
CA GLY A 178 -8.45 12.85 -3.45
C GLY A 178 -8.29 14.35 -3.70
N ALA A 179 -8.51 15.20 -2.69
CA ALA A 179 -8.30 16.65 -2.81
C ALA A 179 -6.82 17.01 -3.06
N VAL A 180 -5.88 16.32 -2.40
CA VAL A 180 -4.43 16.46 -2.67
C VAL A 180 -4.13 16.09 -4.12
N LYS A 181 -4.59 14.92 -4.60
CA LYS A 181 -4.37 14.49 -5.99
C LYS A 181 -4.89 15.52 -6.97
N LYS A 182 -6.16 15.95 -6.83
CA LYS A 182 -6.76 16.96 -7.72
C LYS A 182 -5.94 18.24 -7.79
N ASN A 183 -5.44 18.72 -6.65
CA ASN A 183 -4.65 19.94 -6.59
C ASN A 183 -3.32 19.82 -7.33
N VAL A 184 -2.64 18.66 -7.22
CA VAL A 184 -1.40 18.37 -7.94
C VAL A 184 -1.64 18.20 -9.44
N LEU A 185 -2.77 17.58 -9.84
CA LEU A 185 -3.12 17.36 -11.24
C LEU A 185 -3.23 18.65 -12.07
N HIS A 186 -3.47 19.80 -11.43
CA HIS A 186 -3.47 21.10 -12.12
C HIS A 186 -2.12 21.43 -12.78
N GLU A 187 -1.02 20.96 -12.20
CA GLU A 187 0.34 21.18 -12.71
C GLU A 187 0.94 19.91 -13.33
N LYS A 188 0.50 18.73 -12.89
CA LYS A 188 1.04 17.42 -13.26
C LYS A 188 -0.09 16.46 -13.62
N PRO A 189 -0.57 16.44 -14.87
CA PRO A 189 -1.78 15.71 -15.26
C PRO A 189 -1.66 14.17 -15.16
N TYR A 190 -0.44 13.66 -14.94
CA TYR A 190 -0.13 12.24 -14.82
C TYR A 190 0.06 11.78 -13.36
N PHE A 191 -0.16 12.65 -12.37
CA PHE A 191 0.14 12.33 -10.97
C PHE A 191 -0.76 11.21 -10.42
N GLY A 192 -0.14 10.13 -9.95
CA GLY A 192 -0.81 8.93 -9.46
C GLY A 192 -1.14 8.95 -7.95
N TYR A 193 -2.18 8.21 -7.57
CA TYR A 193 -2.57 7.92 -6.20
C TYR A 193 -2.69 6.41 -5.99
N PHE A 194 -1.74 5.86 -5.24
CA PHE A 194 -1.74 4.50 -4.73
C PHE A 194 -2.36 4.47 -3.32
N ALA A 195 -3.56 3.91 -3.21
CA ALA A 195 -4.32 3.84 -1.98
C ALA A 195 -3.87 2.65 -1.10
N GLU A 196 -3.44 2.94 0.13
CA GLU A 196 -3.30 1.91 1.16
C GLU A 196 -4.70 1.54 1.69
N SER A 197 -5.37 0.65 0.96
CA SER A 197 -6.68 0.11 1.32
C SER A 197 -6.75 -1.40 1.09
N PHE A 198 -7.55 -2.07 1.92
CA PHE A 198 -7.87 -3.49 1.86
C PHE A 198 -9.26 -3.65 1.27
N LEU A 199 -9.46 -4.61 0.37
CA LEU A 199 -10.70 -4.74 -0.40
C LEU A 199 -11.71 -5.64 0.34
N ALA A 200 -11.90 -5.31 1.61
CA ALA A 200 -12.82 -6.00 2.50
C ALA A 200 -14.29 -5.74 2.09
N PRO A 201 -15.22 -6.64 2.48
CA PRO A 201 -16.65 -6.43 2.34
C PRO A 201 -17.14 -5.07 2.88
N PRO A 202 -18.26 -4.55 2.36
CA PRO A 202 -18.83 -3.29 2.82
C PRO A 202 -19.07 -3.30 4.33
N SER A 203 -18.75 -2.19 4.99
CA SER A 203 -18.93 -2.05 6.45
C SER A 203 -18.14 -3.07 7.30
N GLU A 204 -17.02 -3.61 6.79
CA GLU A 204 -16.13 -4.48 7.57
C GLU A 204 -14.88 -3.75 8.11
N MET A 205 -14.24 -2.91 7.28
CA MET A 205 -13.03 -2.15 7.66
C MET A 205 -13.30 -0.67 7.92
N ALA A 206 -14.29 -0.09 7.21
CA ALA A 206 -14.79 1.26 7.38
C ALA A 206 -16.26 1.31 6.92
N TYR A 207 -16.94 2.45 7.12
CA TYR A 207 -18.31 2.64 6.63
C TYR A 207 -18.38 2.55 5.10
N GLY A 208 -19.48 2.04 4.55
CA GLY A 208 -19.71 2.03 3.10
C GLY A 208 -19.02 0.90 2.34
N ASP A 209 -19.04 1.00 1.00
CA ASP A 209 -18.34 0.12 0.07
C ASP A 209 -16.95 0.70 -0.25
N GLU A 210 -15.92 -0.15 -0.20
CA GLU A 210 -14.54 0.30 -0.40
C GLU A 210 -14.22 0.61 -1.86
N CYS A 211 -14.79 -0.14 -2.81
CA CYS A 211 -14.58 0.11 -4.23
C CYS A 211 -15.17 1.47 -4.62
N ASP A 212 -16.39 1.75 -4.17
CA ASP A 212 -17.04 3.03 -4.42
C ASP A 212 -16.24 4.19 -3.81
N HIS A 213 -15.62 3.98 -2.63
CA HIS A 213 -14.76 4.97 -2.00
C HIS A 213 -13.44 5.21 -2.75
N LEU A 214 -12.81 4.16 -3.26
CA LEU A 214 -11.59 4.28 -4.08
C LEU A 214 -11.85 5.10 -5.35
N GLU A 215 -12.99 4.88 -6.02
CA GLU A 215 -13.40 5.68 -7.16
C GLU A 215 -13.70 7.14 -6.75
N ALA A 216 -14.43 7.33 -5.65
CA ALA A 216 -14.78 8.65 -5.13
C ALA A 216 -13.59 9.45 -4.58
N SER A 217 -12.51 8.79 -4.14
CA SER A 217 -11.24 9.42 -3.72
C SER A 217 -10.25 9.57 -4.88
N PHE A 218 -10.61 9.15 -6.09
CA PHE A 218 -9.75 9.14 -7.28
C PHE A 218 -8.47 8.32 -7.12
N ALA A 219 -8.50 7.20 -6.40
CA ALA A 219 -7.38 6.27 -6.41
C ALA A 219 -7.17 5.71 -7.84
N ASP A 220 -5.94 5.74 -8.35
CA ASP A 220 -5.62 5.05 -9.61
C ASP A 220 -5.38 3.57 -9.37
N SER A 221 -4.83 3.26 -8.19
CA SER A 221 -4.55 1.90 -7.80
C SER A 221 -4.62 1.71 -6.29
N THR A 222 -4.82 0.47 -5.85
CA THR A 222 -4.96 0.14 -4.43
C THR A 222 -4.08 -1.05 -4.05
N LEU A 223 -3.69 -1.11 -2.79
CA LEU A 223 -2.87 -2.17 -2.20
C LEU A 223 -3.55 -3.55 -2.26
N GLY A 224 -4.79 -3.62 -1.77
CA GLY A 224 -5.60 -4.83 -1.69
C GLY A 224 -5.08 -5.91 -0.71
N ASP A 225 -5.57 -7.14 -0.87
CA ASP A 225 -5.53 -8.24 0.10
C ASP A 225 -4.50 -9.34 -0.21
N LEU A 226 -4.09 -9.52 -1.48
CA LEU A 226 -3.18 -10.59 -1.92
C LEU A 226 -1.81 -10.59 -1.19
N GLN A 227 -1.44 -9.47 -0.59
CA GLN A 227 -0.28 -9.36 0.30
C GLN A 227 -0.36 -10.24 1.57
N SER A 228 -1.54 -10.76 1.90
CA SER A 228 -1.80 -11.50 3.14
C SER A 228 -2.05 -12.98 2.91
N GLU A 229 -2.16 -13.41 1.66
CA GLU A 229 -2.69 -14.72 1.30
C GLU A 229 -1.64 -15.55 0.56
N PRO A 230 -1.18 -16.70 1.09
CA PRO A 230 -0.18 -17.53 0.40
C PRO A 230 -0.64 -17.99 -0.98
N VAL A 231 0.27 -18.07 -1.94
CA VAL A 231 -0.04 -18.59 -3.28
C VAL A 231 -0.45 -20.07 -3.19
N GLY A 232 -1.46 -20.44 -3.98
CA GLY A 232 -1.93 -21.82 -4.10
C GLY A 232 -3.04 -22.19 -3.13
N THR A 233 -3.47 -21.26 -2.27
CA THR A 233 -4.75 -21.40 -1.57
C THR A 233 -5.91 -21.07 -2.50
N ASP A 234 -7.08 -21.66 -2.23
CA ASP A 234 -8.27 -21.36 -3.02
C ASP A 234 -8.68 -19.90 -2.84
N LYS A 235 -8.41 -19.32 -1.66
CA LYS A 235 -8.66 -17.92 -1.38
C LYS A 235 -7.79 -16.99 -2.26
N PHE A 236 -6.51 -17.30 -2.46
CA PHE A 236 -5.64 -16.53 -3.37
C PHE A 236 -6.21 -16.50 -4.78
N ALA A 237 -6.65 -17.64 -5.31
CA ALA A 237 -7.22 -17.74 -6.65
C ALA A 237 -8.52 -16.93 -6.78
N ARG A 238 -9.43 -17.02 -5.79
CA ARG A 238 -10.65 -16.21 -5.76
C ARG A 238 -10.37 -14.71 -5.69
N GLU A 239 -9.48 -14.28 -4.79
CA GLU A 239 -9.12 -12.87 -4.66
C GLU A 239 -8.47 -12.35 -5.95
N PHE A 240 -7.66 -13.17 -6.63
CA PHE A 240 -7.09 -12.78 -7.91
C PHE A 240 -8.15 -12.69 -9.02
N ALA A 241 -9.12 -13.60 -9.06
CA ALA A 241 -10.26 -13.50 -9.97
C ALA A 241 -11.10 -12.24 -9.70
N GLN A 242 -11.29 -11.89 -8.43
CA GLN A 242 -11.97 -10.67 -8.02
C GLN A 242 -11.20 -9.41 -8.44
N TYR A 243 -9.88 -9.41 -8.32
CA TYR A 243 -9.03 -8.31 -8.81
C TYR A 243 -9.18 -8.11 -10.31
N ARG A 244 -9.20 -9.21 -11.07
CA ARG A 244 -9.44 -9.16 -12.52
C ARG A 244 -10.80 -8.54 -12.83
N HIS A 245 -11.84 -8.97 -12.12
CA HIS A 245 -13.17 -8.41 -12.28
C HIS A 245 -13.20 -6.90 -12.00
N TRP A 246 -12.55 -6.43 -10.94
CA TRP A 246 -12.47 -5.01 -10.63
C TRP A 246 -11.66 -4.22 -11.66
N LEU A 247 -10.55 -4.77 -12.14
CA LEU A 247 -9.77 -4.14 -13.20
C LEU A 247 -10.59 -3.94 -14.49
N ASP A 248 -11.57 -4.81 -14.75
CA ASP A 248 -12.47 -4.73 -15.91
C ASP A 248 -13.71 -3.84 -15.69
N THR A 249 -14.09 -3.58 -14.44
CA THR A 249 -15.40 -2.97 -14.10
C THR A 249 -15.33 -1.69 -13.28
N ARG A 250 -14.16 -1.36 -12.72
CA ARG A 250 -13.93 -0.19 -11.86
C ARG A 250 -12.87 0.72 -12.47
N SER A 251 -12.82 1.97 -12.02
CA SER A 251 -11.86 2.96 -12.52
C SER A 251 -10.48 2.90 -11.86
N PHE A 252 -10.30 2.06 -10.83
CA PHE A 252 -9.04 1.87 -10.12
C PHE A 252 -8.50 0.45 -10.37
N ALA A 253 -7.20 0.27 -10.18
CA ALA A 253 -6.53 -1.01 -10.36
C ALA A 253 -6.04 -1.61 -9.03
N PRO A 254 -6.51 -2.79 -8.62
CA PRO A 254 -5.88 -3.56 -7.55
C PRO A 254 -4.44 -3.93 -7.92
N ASN A 255 -3.50 -3.80 -6.97
CA ASN A 255 -2.12 -4.17 -7.21
C ASN A 255 -1.88 -5.65 -6.95
N PHE A 256 -1.26 -6.32 -7.90
CA PHE A 256 -0.74 -7.66 -7.71
C PHE A 256 0.47 -7.62 -6.78
N THR A 257 0.31 -8.02 -5.52
CA THR A 257 1.42 -8.01 -4.56
C THR A 257 2.41 -9.13 -4.86
N LEU A 258 3.70 -8.80 -5.04
CA LEU A 258 4.78 -9.78 -5.21
C LEU A 258 5.24 -10.33 -3.85
N MET A 259 6.08 -9.56 -3.17
CA MET A 259 6.73 -9.92 -1.90
C MET A 259 6.82 -8.64 -1.08
N THR A 260 6.26 -8.61 0.12
CA THR A 260 6.15 -7.36 0.89
C THR A 260 6.28 -7.56 2.40
N ALA A 261 6.65 -6.48 3.10
CA ALA A 261 6.64 -6.37 4.57
C ALA A 261 5.46 -5.52 5.07
N ASP A 262 4.46 -5.23 4.24
CA ASP A 262 3.53 -4.13 4.50
C ASP A 262 2.59 -4.35 5.71
N LYS A 263 2.59 -5.54 6.31
CA LYS A 263 1.90 -5.80 7.58
C LYS A 263 2.54 -5.06 8.76
N ASP A 264 1.73 -4.63 9.72
CA ASP A 264 2.20 -3.93 10.94
C ASP A 264 3.16 -4.76 11.79
N ASP A 265 3.08 -6.08 11.64
CA ASP A 265 4.10 -6.99 12.09
C ASP A 265 4.73 -7.69 10.88
N PRO A 266 5.96 -7.35 10.50
CA PRO A 266 6.61 -7.94 9.34
C PRO A 266 7.02 -9.40 9.59
N ARG A 267 6.81 -9.94 10.79
CA ARG A 267 7.15 -11.33 11.18
C ARG A 267 6.13 -12.36 10.70
N PHE A 268 5.08 -11.96 9.99
CA PHE A 268 4.08 -12.85 9.40
C PHE A 268 4.58 -13.56 8.13
N ASP A 269 5.57 -14.42 8.24
CA ASP A 269 6.35 -14.90 7.08
C ASP A 269 5.71 -15.94 6.18
N ARG A 270 4.54 -16.44 6.55
CA ARG A 270 3.89 -17.57 5.86
C ARG A 270 3.65 -17.32 4.37
N PHE A 271 3.32 -16.10 3.97
CA PHE A 271 3.07 -15.76 2.55
C PHE A 271 4.35 -15.71 1.71
N TYR A 272 5.52 -15.63 2.34
CA TYR A 272 6.83 -15.62 1.68
C TYR A 272 7.47 -17.00 1.59
N LEU A 273 6.88 -18.03 2.22
CA LEU A 273 7.48 -19.37 2.24
C LEU A 273 7.43 -20.05 0.87
N ASP A 274 6.38 -19.81 0.10
CA ASP A 274 6.12 -20.48 -1.17
C ASP A 274 5.55 -19.49 -2.20
N GLY A 275 5.85 -19.74 -3.49
CA GLY A 275 5.21 -19.03 -4.60
C GLY A 275 5.78 -17.65 -4.94
N ASN A 276 6.95 -17.28 -4.41
CA ASN A 276 7.61 -16.02 -4.73
C ASN A 276 7.95 -15.92 -6.23
N GLU A 277 8.52 -16.98 -6.80
CA GLU A 277 8.91 -17.02 -8.21
C GLU A 277 7.71 -16.89 -9.15
N ILE A 278 6.57 -17.52 -8.82
CA ILE A 278 5.37 -17.45 -9.67
C ILE A 278 4.65 -16.11 -9.55
N ARG A 279 4.65 -15.47 -8.37
CA ARG A 279 4.15 -14.10 -8.23
C ARG A 279 4.99 -13.12 -9.05
N TYR A 280 6.30 -13.27 -8.98
CA TYR A 280 7.22 -12.44 -9.76
C TYR A 280 7.01 -12.65 -11.27
N PHE A 281 6.80 -13.89 -11.70
CA PHE A 281 6.49 -14.23 -13.08
C PHE A 281 5.22 -13.54 -13.57
N ILE A 282 4.12 -13.67 -12.81
CA ILE A 282 2.85 -13.03 -13.15
C ILE A 282 3.03 -11.52 -13.23
N ALA A 283 3.68 -10.90 -12.25
CA ALA A 283 3.89 -9.46 -12.22
C ALA A 283 4.70 -8.91 -13.41
N LEU A 284 5.67 -9.68 -13.93
CA LEU A 284 6.45 -9.26 -15.10
C LEU A 284 5.68 -9.40 -16.41
N PHE A 285 4.88 -10.44 -16.56
CA PHE A 285 4.29 -10.82 -17.85
C PHE A 285 2.79 -10.52 -17.97
N LEU A 286 2.11 -10.20 -16.88
CA LEU A 286 0.74 -9.68 -16.85
C LEU A 286 0.78 -8.16 -16.64
N HIS A 287 1.13 -7.44 -17.69
CA HIS A 287 1.45 -6.01 -17.63
C HIS A 287 0.21 -5.09 -17.56
N ASP A 288 -1.01 -5.63 -17.64
CA ASP A 288 -2.25 -4.85 -17.53
C ASP A 288 -2.74 -4.67 -16.10
N MET A 289 -2.03 -5.24 -15.11
CA MET A 289 -2.28 -5.06 -13.69
C MET A 289 -1.04 -4.47 -13.01
N PRO A 290 -1.17 -3.39 -12.22
CA PRO A 290 -0.03 -2.83 -11.50
C PRO A 290 0.46 -3.79 -10.43
N SER A 291 1.73 -3.68 -10.05
CA SER A 291 2.33 -4.57 -9.07
C SER A 291 3.41 -3.85 -8.25
N TYR A 292 3.68 -4.36 -7.05
CA TYR A 292 4.71 -3.78 -6.16
C TYR A 292 5.44 -4.85 -5.35
N MET A 293 6.65 -4.50 -4.95
CA MET A 293 7.54 -5.33 -4.15
C MET A 293 8.24 -4.48 -3.09
N GLY A 294 8.40 -5.04 -1.89
CA GLY A 294 9.23 -4.45 -0.85
C GLY A 294 10.71 -4.44 -1.24
N LEU A 295 11.39 -3.33 -0.99
CA LEU A 295 12.82 -3.21 -1.27
C LEU A 295 13.61 -4.33 -0.56
N GLY A 296 14.47 -5.04 -1.31
CA GLY A 296 15.33 -6.09 -0.77
C GLY A 296 14.67 -7.47 -0.62
N PHE A 297 13.39 -7.63 -0.95
CA PHE A 297 12.71 -8.93 -0.81
C PHE A 297 13.18 -9.97 -1.83
N GLU A 298 13.82 -9.56 -2.92
CA GLU A 298 14.41 -10.47 -3.91
C GLU A 298 15.54 -11.35 -3.37
N CYS A 299 16.16 -10.99 -2.24
CA CYS A 299 17.22 -11.77 -1.60
C CYS A 299 16.86 -12.24 -0.19
N ARG A 300 15.60 -12.05 0.24
CA ARG A 300 15.17 -12.34 1.59
C ARG A 300 15.15 -13.85 1.87
N ASP A 301 15.64 -14.23 3.05
CA ASP A 301 15.63 -15.61 3.51
C ASP A 301 14.21 -16.06 3.93
N PRO A 302 13.82 -17.31 3.66
CA PRO A 302 12.57 -17.85 4.16
C PRO A 302 12.67 -18.08 5.67
N HIS A 303 11.67 -17.62 6.42
CA HIS A 303 11.61 -17.83 7.87
C HIS A 303 10.32 -18.59 8.23
N PRO A 304 10.36 -19.93 8.34
CA PRO A 304 9.19 -20.72 8.77
C PRO A 304 8.67 -20.35 10.16
N ILE A 305 9.56 -19.80 10.99
CA ILE A 305 9.27 -19.15 12.27
C ILE A 305 9.91 -17.76 12.25
N PRO A 306 9.39 -16.78 13.02
CA PRO A 306 9.97 -15.43 13.06
C PRO A 306 11.49 -15.45 13.30
N ALA A 307 12.23 -14.78 12.43
CA ALA A 307 13.65 -14.53 12.60
C ALA A 307 13.90 -13.44 13.65
N PRO A 308 15.17 -13.18 14.04
CA PRO A 308 15.50 -11.98 14.80
C PRO A 308 15.03 -10.70 14.10
N ASN A 309 14.67 -9.69 14.89
CA ASN A 309 14.10 -8.43 14.40
C ASN A 309 15.01 -7.72 13.37
N GLU A 310 16.31 -7.95 13.46
CA GLU A 310 17.32 -7.40 12.56
C GLU A 310 17.13 -7.83 11.09
N HIS A 311 16.33 -8.86 10.80
CA HIS A 311 16.01 -9.33 9.45
C HIS A 311 14.78 -8.67 8.82
N TYR A 312 14.10 -7.75 9.53
CA TYR A 312 12.86 -7.13 9.07
C TYR A 312 13.04 -5.62 8.91
N THR A 313 13.14 -5.16 7.66
CA THR A 313 13.35 -3.73 7.32
C THR A 313 12.36 -2.80 8.01
N LYS A 314 11.07 -3.18 8.09
CA LYS A 314 10.02 -2.37 8.72
C LYS A 314 10.29 -2.07 10.20
N LEU A 315 11.00 -2.94 10.93
CA LEU A 315 11.33 -2.70 12.34
C LEU A 315 12.39 -1.61 12.54
N TYR A 316 13.25 -1.40 11.54
CA TYR A 316 14.23 -0.29 11.55
C TYR A 316 13.59 1.08 11.30
N VAL A 317 12.39 1.11 10.70
CA VAL A 317 11.65 2.36 10.49
C VAL A 317 11.03 2.85 11.81
N PHE A 318 10.60 1.93 12.68
CA PHE A 318 9.95 2.29 13.94
C PHE A 318 10.90 2.87 15.00
N GLN A 319 12.21 2.68 14.86
CA GLN A 319 13.24 3.16 15.80
C GLN A 319 12.95 2.81 17.28
N MET A 320 12.40 1.62 17.54
CA MET A 320 12.11 1.14 18.90
C MET A 320 13.35 0.41 19.45
N PRO A 321 14.03 0.92 20.51
CA PRO A 321 15.22 0.26 21.06
C PRO A 321 14.88 -0.91 21.99
N HIS A 322 13.63 -1.03 22.43
CA HIS A 322 13.19 -1.97 23.46
C HIS A 322 11.87 -2.68 23.08
N GLY A 323 11.60 -3.80 23.75
CA GLY A 323 10.39 -4.61 23.56
C GLY A 323 10.50 -5.63 22.41
N ASP A 324 9.41 -6.35 22.16
CA ASP A 324 9.38 -7.50 21.24
C ASP A 324 9.66 -7.13 19.76
N LYS A 325 9.51 -5.86 19.40
CA LYS A 325 9.80 -5.31 18.07
C LYS A 325 11.10 -4.51 18.03
N GLY A 326 11.87 -4.49 19.12
CA GLY A 326 13.09 -3.71 19.22
C GLY A 326 14.23 -4.30 18.41
N THR A 327 15.04 -3.44 17.81
CA THR A 327 16.26 -3.82 17.06
C THR A 327 17.50 -3.40 17.83
N SER A 328 18.50 -4.27 17.92
CA SER A 328 19.73 -4.04 18.71
C SER A 328 21.00 -3.95 17.86
N GLY A 329 20.98 -4.49 16.64
CA GLY A 329 22.12 -4.51 15.72
C GLY A 329 21.80 -3.87 14.36
N PRO A 330 22.78 -3.85 13.43
CA PRO A 330 22.55 -3.41 12.07
C PRO A 330 21.61 -4.36 11.31
N TYR A 331 20.88 -3.81 10.35
CA TYR A 331 19.99 -4.59 9.48
C TYR A 331 20.74 -5.73 8.78
N GLN A 332 20.16 -6.92 8.80
CA GLN A 332 20.69 -8.13 8.20
C GLN A 332 19.98 -8.39 6.87
N TRP A 333 20.71 -8.20 5.77
CA TRP A 333 20.25 -8.61 4.45
C TRP A 333 20.12 -10.13 4.36
N GLY A 334 19.05 -10.58 3.70
CA GLY A 334 18.90 -11.99 3.38
C GLY A 334 19.99 -12.50 2.43
N ARG A 335 20.22 -13.81 2.45
CA ARG A 335 21.24 -14.50 1.66
C ARG A 335 20.64 -15.54 0.71
N ASN A 336 19.37 -15.36 0.32
CA ASN A 336 18.65 -16.30 -0.53
C ASN A 336 19.07 -16.16 -2.00
N ARG A 337 20.26 -16.66 -2.28
CA ARG A 337 20.85 -16.64 -3.62
C ARG A 337 20.01 -17.42 -4.63
N SER A 338 19.40 -18.54 -4.21
CA SER A 338 18.59 -19.36 -5.10
C SER A 338 17.38 -18.59 -5.63
N LEU A 339 16.62 -17.94 -4.75
CA LEU A 339 15.50 -17.10 -5.17
C LEU A 339 16.00 -15.99 -6.10
N TYR A 340 17.03 -15.26 -5.68
CA TYR A 340 17.57 -14.15 -6.48
C TYR A 340 17.96 -14.59 -7.89
N GLU A 341 18.67 -15.71 -8.04
CA GLU A 341 19.05 -16.27 -9.34
C GLU A 341 17.83 -16.66 -10.19
N HIS A 342 16.78 -17.24 -9.58
CA HIS A 342 15.53 -17.54 -10.27
C HIS A 342 14.82 -16.27 -10.75
N LEU A 343 14.75 -15.21 -9.92
CA LEU A 343 14.13 -13.94 -10.30
C LEU A 343 14.93 -13.24 -11.40
N VAL A 344 16.27 -13.28 -11.34
CA VAL A 344 17.13 -12.71 -12.39
C VAL A 344 16.89 -13.38 -13.75
N ARG A 345 16.73 -14.71 -13.79
CA ARG A 345 16.38 -15.41 -15.05
C ARG A 345 15.07 -14.91 -15.65
N GLN A 346 14.08 -14.61 -14.81
CA GLN A 346 12.81 -14.03 -15.27
C GLN A 346 12.99 -12.59 -15.76
N LYS A 347 13.77 -11.77 -15.06
CA LYS A 347 14.11 -10.40 -15.49
C LYS A 347 14.81 -10.39 -16.85
N MET A 348 15.76 -11.31 -17.07
CA MET A 348 16.47 -11.43 -18.35
C MET A 348 15.50 -11.75 -19.49
N LEU A 349 14.61 -12.74 -19.31
CA LEU A 349 13.59 -13.03 -20.31
C LEU A 349 12.68 -11.82 -20.55
N ALA A 350 12.22 -11.17 -19.48
CA ALA A 350 11.38 -9.99 -19.59
C ALA A 350 12.08 -8.92 -20.42
N CYS A 351 13.34 -8.58 -20.15
CA CYS A 351 14.12 -7.64 -20.97
C CYS A 351 14.20 -8.05 -22.45
N ASP A 352 14.37 -9.35 -22.74
CA ASP A 352 14.49 -9.85 -24.10
C ASP A 352 13.18 -9.71 -24.90
N ILE A 353 12.04 -9.95 -24.26
CA ILE A 353 10.73 -9.95 -24.93
C ILE A 353 9.91 -8.67 -24.71
N TRP A 354 10.35 -7.77 -23.82
CA TRP A 354 9.61 -6.56 -23.42
C TRP A 354 9.11 -5.72 -24.60
N PRO A 355 9.95 -5.41 -25.62
CA PRO A 355 9.51 -4.60 -26.76
C PRO A 355 8.35 -5.22 -27.56
N GLU A 356 8.09 -6.52 -27.38
CA GLU A 356 7.05 -7.27 -28.08
C GLU A 356 5.78 -7.47 -27.25
N ILE A 357 5.79 -7.08 -25.97
CA ILE A 357 4.66 -7.27 -25.05
C ILE A 357 4.20 -5.98 -24.36
N GLU A 358 5.06 -4.97 -24.19
CA GLU A 358 4.80 -3.81 -23.32
C GLU A 358 3.60 -2.93 -23.72
N HIS A 359 3.17 -3.00 -24.97
CA HIS A 359 2.06 -2.21 -25.51
C HIS A 359 0.89 -3.07 -26.02
N GLU A 360 0.98 -4.38 -25.86
CA GLU A 360 -0.07 -5.29 -26.29
C GLU A 360 -1.17 -5.37 -25.23
N GLY A 361 -2.41 -5.64 -25.65
CA GLY A 361 -3.47 -5.97 -24.68
C GLY A 361 -3.32 -7.39 -24.15
N VAL A 362 -3.94 -7.71 -23.01
CA VAL A 362 -3.99 -9.08 -22.48
C VAL A 362 -5.24 -9.80 -22.96
N LYS A 363 -5.07 -11.05 -23.41
CA LYS A 363 -6.15 -11.99 -23.72
C LYS A 363 -6.00 -13.25 -22.88
N TRP A 364 -7.01 -13.54 -22.07
CA TRP A 364 -7.06 -14.77 -21.29
C TRP A 364 -7.36 -15.99 -22.14
N LEU A 365 -6.58 -17.06 -21.92
CA LEU A 365 -6.84 -18.40 -22.43
C LEU A 365 -7.46 -19.27 -21.32
N LEU A 366 -6.97 -19.09 -20.09
CA LEU A 366 -7.52 -19.63 -18.84
C LEU A 366 -7.48 -18.49 -17.80
N PRO A 367 -8.60 -17.79 -17.54
CA PRO A 367 -8.64 -16.73 -16.54
C PRO A 367 -8.54 -17.32 -15.11
N PRO A 368 -8.18 -16.51 -14.11
CA PRO A 368 -8.26 -16.92 -12.71
C PRO A 368 -9.70 -17.34 -12.35
N ASP A 369 -9.82 -18.45 -11.62
CA ASP A 369 -11.10 -19.06 -11.24
C ASP A 369 -11.80 -18.31 -10.10
N PRO A 370 -13.02 -17.79 -10.30
CA PRO A 370 -13.81 -17.13 -9.25
C PRO A 370 -14.15 -18.01 -8.05
N GLU A 371 -14.18 -19.34 -8.19
CA GLU A 371 -14.40 -20.27 -7.09
C GLU A 371 -13.08 -20.68 -6.40
N GLY A 372 -11.97 -20.53 -7.12
CA GLY A 372 -10.60 -20.73 -6.66
C GLY A 372 -10.10 -22.17 -6.66
N TYR A 373 -10.84 -23.09 -7.31
CA TYR A 373 -10.47 -24.49 -7.42
C TYR A 373 -9.43 -24.71 -8.51
N ASP A 374 -9.63 -24.07 -9.67
CA ASP A 374 -8.68 -24.14 -10.78
C ASP A 374 -7.52 -23.16 -10.56
N LYS A 375 -6.32 -23.74 -10.41
CA LYS A 375 -5.09 -23.00 -10.09
C LYS A 375 -4.18 -22.81 -11.29
N VAL A 376 -4.63 -23.16 -12.49
CA VAL A 376 -3.90 -22.90 -13.72
C VAL A 376 -4.50 -21.69 -14.40
N ILE A 377 -3.65 -20.70 -14.67
CA ILE A 377 -4.00 -19.53 -15.45
C ILE A 377 -3.11 -19.46 -16.70
N ALA A 378 -3.65 -18.89 -17.77
CA ALA A 378 -2.94 -18.71 -19.02
C ALA A 378 -3.44 -17.48 -19.77
N TRP A 379 -2.53 -16.72 -20.33
CA TRP A 379 -2.84 -15.53 -21.12
C TRP A 379 -1.84 -15.34 -22.26
N THR A 380 -2.20 -14.48 -23.20
CA THR A 380 -1.41 -14.12 -24.38
C THR A 380 -1.73 -12.69 -24.79
N GLN A 381 -1.04 -12.17 -25.81
CA GLN A 381 -1.36 -10.86 -26.37
C GLN A 381 -2.72 -10.86 -27.08
N ALA A 382 -3.50 -9.79 -26.94
CA ALA A 382 -4.80 -9.63 -27.56
C ALA A 382 -4.72 -9.35 -29.07
N GLY A 383 -3.62 -8.73 -29.52
CA GLY A 383 -3.30 -8.47 -30.91
C GLY A 383 -2.85 -9.74 -31.65
N GLU A 384 -1.62 -9.74 -32.17
CA GLU A 384 -1.00 -10.92 -32.77
C GLU A 384 -0.19 -11.68 -31.72
N PRO A 385 -0.66 -12.85 -31.24
CA PRO A 385 0.03 -13.61 -30.20
C PRO A 385 1.42 -14.05 -30.63
N LYS A 386 2.44 -13.60 -29.89
CA LYS A 386 3.82 -14.11 -30.04
C LYS A 386 4.27 -14.96 -28.87
N TYR A 387 3.65 -14.77 -27.71
CA TYR A 387 3.94 -15.51 -26.50
C TYR A 387 2.67 -15.99 -25.82
N ILE A 388 2.75 -17.16 -25.19
CA ILE A 388 1.73 -17.64 -24.26
C ILE A 388 2.40 -17.78 -22.90
N PHE A 389 1.80 -17.13 -21.91
CA PHE A 389 2.21 -17.18 -20.51
C PHE A 389 1.27 -18.12 -19.76
N ILE A 390 1.84 -19.01 -18.97
CA ILE A 390 1.10 -20.05 -18.25
C ILE A 390 1.65 -20.13 -16.84
N ALA A 391 0.78 -20.14 -15.84
CA ALA A 391 1.18 -20.22 -14.44
C ALA A 391 0.36 -21.28 -13.70
N ASN A 392 1.05 -22.17 -12.98
CA ASN A 392 0.46 -23.04 -11.98
C ASN A 392 0.57 -22.37 -10.60
N LEU A 393 -0.55 -21.86 -10.09
CA LEU A 393 -0.66 -21.27 -8.77
C LEU A 393 -0.60 -22.33 -7.66
N ASP A 394 -0.81 -23.62 -7.94
CA ASP A 394 -0.64 -24.67 -6.94
C ASP A 394 0.85 -24.89 -6.67
N THR A 395 1.32 -24.45 -5.50
CA THR A 395 2.72 -24.55 -5.08
C THR A 395 3.10 -25.95 -4.59
N LYS A 396 2.15 -26.89 -4.50
CA LYS A 396 2.35 -28.24 -3.96
C LYS A 396 2.12 -29.36 -4.98
N ASN A 397 1.21 -29.16 -5.91
CA ASN A 397 0.82 -30.19 -6.87
C ASN A 397 1.13 -29.78 -8.32
N SER A 398 1.63 -30.74 -9.09
CA SER A 398 1.72 -30.61 -10.54
C SER A 398 0.33 -30.62 -11.15
N GLN A 399 0.20 -29.96 -12.30
CA GLN A 399 -1.03 -29.94 -13.09
C GLN A 399 -0.75 -30.62 -14.43
N SER A 400 -1.59 -31.56 -14.81
CA SER A 400 -1.38 -32.39 -16.00
C SER A 400 -2.53 -32.29 -16.99
N ASN A 401 -2.24 -32.54 -18.26
CA ASN A 401 -3.22 -32.49 -19.36
C ASN A 401 -3.90 -31.12 -19.50
N ILE A 402 -3.17 -30.02 -19.25
CA ILE A 402 -3.68 -28.67 -19.48
C ILE A 402 -3.88 -28.49 -20.97
N VAL A 403 -5.07 -28.04 -21.38
CA VAL A 403 -5.41 -27.81 -22.79
C VAL A 403 -5.63 -26.32 -23.02
N LEU A 404 -4.82 -25.72 -23.89
CA LEU A 404 -5.00 -24.33 -24.32
C LEU A 404 -5.53 -24.28 -25.75
N THR A 405 -6.59 -23.49 -25.96
CA THR A 405 -7.17 -23.27 -27.28
C THR A 405 -6.54 -22.03 -27.91
N GLN A 406 -5.34 -22.20 -28.46
CA GLN A 406 -4.63 -21.15 -29.20
C GLN A 406 -3.91 -21.78 -30.39
N LYS A 407 -4.36 -21.45 -31.60
CA LYS A 407 -3.76 -21.98 -32.84
C LYS A 407 -2.35 -21.41 -33.03
N GLY A 408 -1.48 -22.20 -33.64
CA GLY A 408 -0.12 -21.79 -33.96
C GLY A 408 0.92 -22.85 -33.70
N ASN A 409 2.13 -22.60 -34.19
CA ASN A 409 3.29 -23.44 -33.89
C ASN A 409 4.00 -22.85 -32.68
N TRP A 410 3.79 -23.44 -31.51
CA TRP A 410 4.29 -22.93 -30.23
C TRP A 410 5.46 -23.78 -29.75
N GLN A 411 6.47 -23.16 -29.14
CA GLN A 411 7.57 -23.88 -28.52
C GLN A 411 7.83 -23.35 -27.12
N ALA A 412 8.14 -24.24 -26.17
CA ALA A 412 8.54 -23.81 -24.85
C ALA A 412 9.86 -23.03 -24.90
N MET A 413 9.80 -21.78 -24.45
CA MET A 413 10.91 -20.84 -24.45
C MET A 413 11.54 -20.69 -23.06
N PHE A 414 10.72 -20.77 -22.01
CA PHE A 414 11.15 -20.55 -20.64
C PHE A 414 10.32 -21.31 -19.61
N SER A 415 10.95 -21.68 -18.49
CA SER A 415 10.31 -22.16 -17.26
C SER A 415 11.00 -21.57 -16.03
N THR A 416 10.21 -21.22 -15.00
CA THR A 416 10.73 -20.71 -13.72
C THR A 416 11.56 -21.76 -12.98
N HIS A 417 11.30 -23.06 -13.15
CA HIS A 417 12.02 -24.14 -12.46
C HIS A 417 13.34 -24.51 -13.12
N ARG A 418 13.37 -24.69 -14.46
CA ARG A 418 14.55 -25.16 -15.23
C ARG A 418 14.53 -24.60 -16.65
N GLU A 419 15.55 -24.91 -17.47
CA GLU A 419 15.42 -24.69 -18.92
C GLU A 419 14.26 -25.51 -19.48
N ALA A 420 13.43 -24.88 -20.33
CA ALA A 420 12.20 -25.48 -20.80
C ALA A 420 12.48 -26.67 -21.75
N ASP A 421 11.73 -27.77 -21.57
CA ASP A 421 11.76 -28.89 -22.52
C ASP A 421 11.27 -28.43 -23.89
N ARG A 422 12.12 -28.58 -24.91
CA ARG A 422 12.01 -27.88 -26.21
C ARG A 422 10.85 -28.32 -27.12
N ARG A 423 9.91 -29.17 -26.68
CA ARG A 423 8.83 -29.66 -27.56
C ARG A 423 7.47 -29.63 -26.89
N ILE A 424 6.62 -28.74 -27.37
CA ILE A 424 5.17 -28.82 -27.19
C ILE A 424 4.58 -28.60 -28.58
N ALA A 425 4.08 -29.66 -29.23
CA ALA A 425 3.56 -29.57 -30.60
C ALA A 425 2.06 -29.85 -30.61
N GLY A 426 1.28 -28.95 -31.20
CA GLY A 426 -0.13 -29.16 -31.50
C GLY A 426 -0.67 -28.02 -32.37
N ALA A 427 -1.13 -28.35 -33.57
CA ALA A 427 -1.57 -27.35 -34.56
C ALA A 427 -2.86 -26.60 -34.14
N ASP A 428 -3.76 -27.28 -33.41
CA ASP A 428 -5.07 -26.72 -33.02
C ASP A 428 -5.24 -26.50 -31.51
N SER A 429 -4.49 -27.22 -30.68
CA SER A 429 -4.53 -27.12 -29.23
C SER A 429 -3.18 -27.48 -28.63
N ILE A 430 -2.78 -26.75 -27.58
CA ILE A 430 -1.53 -26.99 -26.86
C ILE A 430 -1.85 -27.87 -25.66
N ARG A 431 -1.12 -28.97 -25.50
CA ARG A 431 -1.21 -29.84 -24.32
C ARG A 431 0.10 -29.83 -23.56
N LEU A 432 0.04 -29.57 -22.27
CA LEU A 432 1.23 -29.53 -21.42
C LEU A 432 0.94 -29.93 -19.98
N ASP A 433 2.02 -30.25 -19.28
CA ASP A 433 2.04 -30.41 -17.83
C ASP A 433 2.88 -29.29 -17.21
N LEU A 434 2.50 -28.87 -16.00
CA LEU A 434 3.20 -27.87 -15.19
C LEU A 434 3.59 -28.46 -13.84
N LEU A 435 4.82 -28.15 -13.40
CA LEU A 435 5.31 -28.42 -12.06
C LEU A 435 4.63 -27.50 -11.03
N PRO A 436 4.68 -27.83 -9.72
CA PRO A 436 4.13 -26.98 -8.68
C PRO A 436 4.76 -25.58 -8.70
N GLY A 437 3.95 -24.51 -8.71
CA GLY A 437 4.44 -23.14 -8.74
C GLY A 437 5.19 -22.75 -10.03
N GLU A 438 5.03 -23.49 -11.13
CA GLU A 438 5.73 -23.22 -12.39
C GLU A 438 5.07 -22.09 -13.18
N GLY A 439 5.89 -21.14 -13.63
CA GLY A 439 5.57 -20.19 -14.70
C GLY A 439 6.29 -20.61 -15.98
N ARG A 440 5.57 -20.64 -17.11
CA ARG A 440 6.09 -21.08 -18.41
C ARG A 440 5.76 -20.07 -19.50
N VAL A 441 6.70 -19.84 -20.40
CA VAL A 441 6.51 -19.04 -21.61
C VAL A 441 6.66 -19.93 -22.83
N LEU A 442 5.68 -19.89 -23.73
CA LEU A 442 5.76 -20.47 -25.06
C LEU A 442 5.95 -19.34 -26.08
N GLY A 443 6.90 -19.48 -26.99
CA GLY A 443 7.10 -18.57 -28.12
C GLY A 443 6.50 -19.11 -29.41
N PHE A 444 5.99 -18.22 -30.25
CA PHE A 444 5.51 -18.56 -31.58
C PHE A 444 6.68 -18.77 -32.55
N LEU A 445 6.67 -19.89 -33.28
CA LEU A 445 7.59 -20.17 -34.37
C LEU A 445 6.93 -19.77 -35.69
N SER A 446 7.38 -18.67 -36.29
CA SER A 446 7.00 -18.37 -37.67
C SER A 446 7.56 -19.44 -38.61
N ASP A 447 6.79 -19.90 -39.60
CA ASP A 447 7.19 -20.90 -40.60
C ASP A 447 8.33 -20.45 -41.56
N ALA A 448 9.08 -19.41 -41.20
CA ALA A 448 10.16 -18.82 -42.00
C ALA A 448 11.47 -19.64 -42.05
N PHE A 449 11.53 -20.83 -41.45
CA PHE A 449 12.65 -21.77 -41.61
C PHE A 449 12.18 -23.07 -42.30
N SER A 450 11.71 -22.92 -43.53
CA SER A 450 11.66 -23.99 -44.51
C SER A 450 12.10 -23.48 -45.89
N MET A 451 13.31 -22.91 -45.99
CA MET A 451 13.98 -22.76 -47.28
C MET A 451 15.48 -23.08 -47.18
N GLU A 452 15.82 -24.14 -47.93
CA GLU A 452 17.13 -24.69 -48.36
C GLU A 452 17.86 -25.66 -47.43
#